data_AF-A0A0C2MJQ3-F1
#
_entry.id   AF-A0A0C2MJQ3-F1
#
_cell.length_a   1.000
_cell.length_b   1.000
_cell.length_c   1.000
_cell.angle_alpha   90.00
_cell.angle_beta   90.00
_cell.angle_gamma   90.00
#
_symmetry.space_group_name_H-M   'P 1'
#
loop_
_entity.id
_entity.type
_entity.pdbx_description
1 polymer ?
#
loop_
_entity_poly.entity_id
_entity_poly.type
_entity_poly.pdbx_seq_one_letter_code
_entity_poly.pdbx_strand_id
1 'polypeptide(L)'
;MNVLNQVLGIQYDTILDEMDMGRLVDMASHGLLSQEQQTFKESHKVLNELFMHPSTSICKKRPETNSIVMRLYNSYVLRIVKNCIEVILTSRMNWQIKGCGDMLRIINTAERIGIRAGLKIEKGVLSEILESYSEDVNADISVLTNLERMLNASSKEEAEGLAVLINSKLYEA
;
A
#
# COMPACT_ATOMS: atom_id res chain seq x y z
N MET A 1 7.67 14.73 8.18
CA MET A 1 6.89 13.87 9.10
C MET A 1 7.73 12.96 10.02
N ASN A 2 9.02 13.23 10.25
CA ASN A 2 9.86 12.32 11.06
C ASN A 2 9.40 12.15 12.52
N VAL A 3 8.93 13.23 13.15
CA VAL A 3 8.40 13.21 14.52
C VAL A 3 7.15 12.34 14.60
N LEU A 4 6.20 12.52 13.68
CA LEU A 4 4.96 11.75 13.68
C LEU A 4 5.20 10.25 13.55
N ASN A 5 6.15 9.84 12.70
CA ASN A 5 6.50 8.43 12.56
C ASN A 5 7.13 7.83 13.82
N GLN A 6 7.98 8.60 14.52
CA GLN A 6 8.56 8.15 15.80
C GLN A 6 7.50 8.05 16.90
N VAL A 7 6.58 9.02 16.95
CA VAL A 7 5.50 9.00 17.94
C VAL A 7 4.52 7.87 17.60
N LEU A 8 4.16 7.63 16.33
CA LEU A 8 3.34 6.47 15.91
C LEU A 8 3.95 5.14 16.35
N GLY A 9 5.27 4.98 16.23
CA GLY A 9 5.95 3.75 16.66
C GLY A 9 5.91 3.52 18.18
N ILE A 10 5.84 4.58 18.99
CA ILE A 10 5.96 4.53 20.47
C ILE A 10 4.59 4.64 21.17
N GLN A 11 3.71 5.50 20.66
CA GLN A 11 2.42 5.87 21.24
C GLN A 11 1.26 5.54 20.28
N TYR A 12 1.39 4.44 19.56
CA TYR A 12 0.46 4.00 18.51
C TYR A 12 -1.02 4.11 18.93
N ASP A 13 -1.38 3.49 20.06
CA ASP A 13 -2.76 3.50 20.57
C ASP A 13 -3.26 4.91 20.89
N THR A 14 -2.42 5.74 21.52
CA THR A 14 -2.78 7.12 21.90
C THR A 14 -2.99 8.00 20.67
N ILE A 15 -2.13 7.89 19.66
CA ILE A 15 -2.29 8.68 18.42
C ILE A 15 -3.53 8.26 17.64
N LEU A 16 -3.82 6.95 17.57
CA LEU A 16 -5.01 6.48 16.88
C LEU A 16 -6.30 7.01 17.50
N ASP A 17 -6.33 7.20 18.82
CA ASP A 17 -7.49 7.69 19.56
C ASP A 17 -7.61 9.23 19.52
N GLU A 18 -6.48 9.94 19.59
CA GLU A 18 -6.47 11.41 19.74
C GLU A 18 -6.36 12.19 18.42
N MET A 19 -5.87 11.57 17.34
CA MET A 19 -5.60 12.26 16.08
C MET A 19 -6.58 11.87 14.97
N ASP A 20 -6.91 12.82 14.08
CA ASP A 20 -7.66 12.53 12.86
C ASP A 20 -6.78 11.78 11.85
N MET A 21 -6.68 10.46 12.08
CA MET A 21 -5.91 9.55 11.24
C MET A 21 -6.50 9.41 9.84
N GLY A 22 -7.78 9.71 9.64
CA GLY A 22 -8.40 9.67 8.32
C GLY A 22 -7.75 10.66 7.37
N ARG A 23 -7.60 11.92 7.79
CA ARG A 23 -6.90 12.95 7.00
C ARG A 23 -5.44 12.59 6.74
N LEU A 24 -4.76 12.02 7.74
CA LEU A 24 -3.36 11.62 7.57
C LEU A 24 -3.22 10.52 6.52
N VAL A 25 -4.05 9.48 6.60
CA VAL A 25 -4.06 8.38 5.62
C VAL A 25 -4.42 8.90 4.23
N ASP A 26 -5.36 9.83 4.14
CA ASP A 26 -5.73 10.45 2.87
C ASP A 26 -4.54 11.21 2.23
N MET A 27 -3.87 12.06 3.00
CA MET A 27 -2.69 12.79 2.54
C MET A 27 -1.56 11.83 2.15
N ALA A 28 -1.28 10.81 2.97
CA ALA A 28 -0.23 9.84 2.69
C ALA A 28 -0.57 8.99 1.45
N SER A 29 -1.84 8.64 1.25
CA SER A 29 -2.27 7.92 0.04
C SER A 29 -1.99 8.74 -1.22
N HIS A 30 -2.28 10.04 -1.21
CA HIS A 30 -1.92 10.94 -2.31
C HIS A 30 -0.41 11.13 -2.45
N GLY A 31 0.31 11.20 -1.34
CA GLY A 31 1.77 11.36 -1.33
C GLY A 31 2.53 10.20 -1.97
N LEU A 32 1.92 9.01 -2.12
CA LEU A 32 2.46 7.90 -2.91
C LEU A 32 2.61 8.25 -4.40
N LEU A 33 1.83 9.19 -4.94
CA LEU A 33 1.93 9.67 -6.33
C LEU A 33 3.04 10.73 -6.50
N SER A 34 3.60 11.24 -5.40
CA SER A 34 4.54 12.36 -5.44
C SER A 34 5.87 11.98 -6.09
N GLN A 35 6.28 12.77 -7.08
CA GLN A 35 7.58 12.68 -7.74
C GLN A 35 8.74 13.16 -6.83
N GLU A 36 8.42 13.86 -5.74
CA GLU A 36 9.41 14.28 -4.77
C GLU A 36 9.74 13.12 -3.81
N GLN A 37 11.01 12.70 -3.81
CA GLN A 37 11.45 11.53 -3.06
C GLN A 37 11.15 11.61 -1.56
N GLN A 38 11.30 12.79 -0.95
CA GLN A 38 11.05 12.93 0.47
C GLN A 38 9.58 12.75 0.81
N THR A 39 8.69 13.41 0.08
CA THR A 39 7.23 13.30 0.28
C THR A 39 6.73 11.87 0.10
N PHE A 40 7.21 11.17 -0.93
CA PHE A 40 6.89 9.74 -1.12
C PHE A 40 7.37 8.89 0.05
N LYS A 41 8.65 9.03 0.45
CA LYS A 41 9.24 8.24 1.54
C LYS A 41 8.49 8.43 2.85
N GLU A 42 8.12 9.66 3.17
CA GLU A 42 7.35 9.97 4.38
C GLU A 42 5.96 9.35 4.34
N SER A 43 5.27 9.47 3.20
CA SER A 43 3.94 8.91 2.98
C SER A 43 3.94 7.38 3.07
N HIS A 44 4.89 6.74 2.39
CA HIS A 44 5.10 5.29 2.47
C HIS A 44 5.36 4.84 3.90
N LYS A 45 6.21 5.57 4.64
CA LYS A 45 6.53 5.23 6.02
C LYS A 45 5.31 5.31 6.94
N VAL A 46 4.52 6.37 6.83
CA VAL A 46 3.27 6.54 7.61
C VAL A 46 2.32 5.37 7.39
N LEU A 47 2.06 5.02 6.13
CA LEU A 47 1.14 3.93 5.78
C LEU A 47 1.68 2.57 6.22
N ASN A 48 2.99 2.34 6.07
CA ASN A 48 3.64 1.13 6.53
C ASN A 48 3.50 0.96 8.05
N GLU A 49 3.86 1.98 8.83
CA GLU A 49 3.69 1.95 10.29
C GLU A 49 2.22 1.75 10.67
N LEU A 50 1.29 2.44 10.02
CA LEU A 50 -0.12 2.31 10.34
C LEU A 50 -0.66 0.89 10.13
N PHE A 51 -0.35 0.24 9.01
CA PHE A 51 -0.97 -1.04 8.65
C PHE A 51 -0.15 -2.26 9.06
N MET A 52 1.17 -2.14 9.23
CA MET A 52 2.01 -3.24 9.73
C MET A 52 2.09 -3.29 11.25
N HIS A 53 2.10 -2.17 11.96
CA HIS A 53 2.37 -2.16 13.40
C HIS A 53 1.39 -3.00 14.24
N PRO A 54 0.07 -3.07 13.94
CA PRO A 54 -0.87 -3.98 14.63
C PRO A 54 -0.54 -5.47 14.49
N SER A 55 0.25 -5.84 13.46
CA SER A 55 0.72 -7.21 13.25
C SER A 55 1.98 -7.56 14.06
N THR A 56 2.63 -6.55 14.67
CA THR A 56 3.82 -6.74 15.50
C THR A 56 3.45 -7.06 16.95
N SER A 57 4.22 -7.95 17.58
CA SER A 57 3.97 -8.46 18.95
C SER A 57 4.08 -7.40 20.07
N ILE A 58 4.48 -6.17 19.73
CA ILE A 58 4.76 -5.09 20.68
C ILE A 58 3.47 -4.36 21.10
N CYS A 59 2.45 -4.34 20.23
CA CYS A 59 1.17 -3.73 20.55
C CYS A 59 0.34 -4.71 21.40
N LYS A 60 -0.02 -4.34 22.64
CA LYS A 60 -1.02 -5.08 23.41
C LYS A 60 -2.33 -4.98 22.63
N LYS A 61 -2.80 -6.08 22.03
CA LYS A 61 -4.04 -6.11 21.24
C LYS A 61 -5.20 -5.48 22.01
N ARG A 62 -5.56 -4.24 21.68
CA ARG A 62 -6.76 -3.57 22.17
C ARG A 62 -7.86 -3.66 21.10
N PRO A 63 -9.09 -4.08 21.45
CA PRO A 63 -10.19 -4.14 20.49
C PRO A 63 -10.48 -2.80 19.80
N GLU A 64 -10.33 -1.68 20.51
CA GLU A 64 -10.59 -0.32 20.01
C GLU A 64 -9.59 0.07 18.92
N THR A 65 -8.30 -0.14 19.16
CA THR A 65 -7.21 0.05 18.19
C THR A 65 -7.48 -0.71 16.90
N ASN A 66 -7.86 -1.99 17.00
CA ASN A 66 -8.19 -2.81 15.84
C ASN A 66 -9.40 -2.26 15.07
N SER A 67 -10.42 -1.75 15.76
CA SER A 67 -11.61 -1.15 15.14
C SER A 67 -11.25 0.10 14.34
N ILE A 68 -10.40 0.99 14.89
CA ILE A 68 -9.94 2.20 14.21
C ILE A 68 -9.13 1.84 12.97
N VAL A 69 -8.13 0.97 13.10
CA VAL A 69 -7.29 0.54 11.97
C VAL A 69 -8.12 -0.14 10.89
N MET A 70 -9.07 -1.00 11.27
CA MET A 70 -9.95 -1.67 10.32
C MET A 70 -10.85 -0.68 9.56
N ARG A 71 -11.39 0.33 10.25
CA ARG A 71 -12.14 1.41 9.60
C ARG A 71 -11.27 2.19 8.60
N LEU A 72 -10.05 2.54 9.00
CA LEU A 72 -9.10 3.24 8.12
C LEU A 72 -8.76 2.38 6.91
N TYR A 73 -8.45 1.10 7.11
CA TYR A 73 -8.16 0.16 6.04
C TYR A 73 -9.31 0.09 5.04
N ASN A 74 -10.53 -0.22 5.50
CA ASN A 74 -11.71 -0.34 4.62
C ASN A 74 -12.01 0.96 3.86
N SER A 75 -11.70 2.11 4.44
CA SER A 75 -11.98 3.42 3.83
C SER A 75 -10.96 3.79 2.75
N TYR A 76 -9.70 3.34 2.86
CA TYR A 76 -8.60 3.85 2.04
C TYR A 76 -7.86 2.79 1.22
N VAL A 77 -8.06 1.49 1.49
CA VAL A 77 -7.33 0.39 0.82
C VAL A 77 -7.37 0.49 -0.70
N LEU A 78 -8.56 0.68 -1.29
CA LEU A 78 -8.73 0.75 -2.74
C LEU A 78 -7.97 1.94 -3.35
N ARG A 79 -7.99 3.09 -2.67
CA ARG A 79 -7.24 4.28 -3.10
C ARG A 79 -5.73 4.04 -3.04
N ILE A 80 -5.24 3.43 -1.96
CA ILE A 80 -3.82 3.10 -1.81
C ILE A 80 -3.38 2.12 -2.90
N VAL A 81 -4.15 1.05 -3.13
CA VAL A 81 -3.87 0.04 -4.15
C VAL A 81 -3.84 0.68 -5.54
N LYS A 82 -4.86 1.50 -5.87
CA LYS A 82 -4.93 2.21 -7.14
C LYS A 82 -3.72 3.12 -7.35
N ASN A 83 -3.37 3.95 -6.37
CA ASN A 83 -2.23 4.86 -6.47
C ASN A 83 -0.91 4.09 -6.63
N CYS A 84 -0.74 2.96 -5.95
CA CYS A 84 0.43 2.11 -6.12
C CYS A 84 0.51 1.50 -7.52
N ILE A 85 -0.60 0.97 -8.05
CA ILE A 85 -0.65 0.43 -9.40
C ILE A 85 -0.35 1.53 -10.42
N GLU A 86 -0.93 2.72 -10.25
CA GLU A 86 -0.65 3.88 -11.12
C GLU A 86 0.85 4.19 -11.19
N VAL A 87 1.52 4.26 -10.04
CA VAL A 87 2.97 4.51 -9.97
C VAL A 87 3.76 3.39 -10.65
N ILE A 88 3.40 2.13 -10.43
CA ILE A 88 4.08 0.98 -11.05
C ILE A 88 3.93 1.02 -12.57
N LEU A 89 2.78 1.42 -13.09
CA LEU A 89 2.53 1.45 -14.53
C LEU A 89 3.14 2.68 -15.21
N THR A 90 3.19 3.83 -14.53
CA THR A 90 3.49 5.13 -15.18
C THR A 90 4.84 5.73 -14.78
N SER A 91 5.37 5.43 -13.60
CA SER A 91 6.62 6.03 -13.15
C SER A 91 7.83 5.49 -13.92
N ARG A 92 8.87 6.32 -14.03
CA ARG A 92 10.21 5.95 -14.49
C ARG A 92 11.22 5.83 -13.35
N MET A 93 10.79 6.11 -12.13
CA MET A 93 11.66 6.13 -10.96
C MET A 93 11.60 4.79 -10.22
N ASN A 94 12.67 4.01 -10.36
CA ASN A 94 12.79 2.68 -9.73
C ASN A 94 12.49 2.68 -8.23
N TRP A 95 12.86 3.72 -7.50
CA TRP A 95 12.62 3.79 -6.05
C TRP A 95 11.12 3.97 -5.70
N GLN A 96 10.33 4.64 -6.55
CA GLN A 96 8.87 4.74 -6.38
C GLN A 96 8.21 3.41 -6.70
N ILE A 97 8.57 2.82 -7.83
CA ILE A 97 8.03 1.53 -8.30
C ILE A 97 8.24 0.45 -7.22
N LYS A 98 9.47 0.35 -6.70
CA LYS A 98 9.81 -0.57 -5.61
C LYS A 98 9.00 -0.28 -4.34
N GLY A 99 8.93 0.98 -3.92
CA GLY A 99 8.13 1.36 -2.76
C GLY A 99 6.64 0.99 -2.90
N CYS A 100 6.06 1.20 -4.08
CA CYS A 100 4.67 0.81 -4.35
C CYS A 100 4.47 -0.71 -4.35
N GLY A 101 5.46 -1.48 -4.84
CA GLY A 101 5.44 -2.94 -4.74
C GLY A 101 5.43 -3.44 -3.28
N ASP A 102 6.31 -2.89 -2.44
CA ASP A 102 6.34 -3.21 -1.01
C ASP A 102 5.02 -2.81 -0.31
N MET A 103 4.49 -1.62 -0.63
CA MET A 103 3.21 -1.15 -0.07
C MET A 103 2.04 -2.07 -0.41
N LEU A 104 1.94 -2.57 -1.64
CA LEU A 104 0.89 -3.53 -2.04
C LEU A 104 0.99 -4.83 -1.23
N ARG A 105 2.21 -5.34 -1.04
CA ARG A 105 2.46 -6.50 -0.16
C ARG A 105 2.05 -6.21 1.29
N ILE A 106 2.41 -5.05 1.83
CA ILE A 106 2.06 -4.61 3.19
C ILE A 106 0.54 -4.59 3.39
N ILE A 107 -0.19 -3.97 2.48
CA ILE A 107 -1.64 -3.82 2.55
C ILE A 107 -2.34 -5.19 2.50
N ASN A 108 -1.90 -6.09 1.62
CA ASN A 108 -2.43 -7.46 1.58
C ASN A 108 -2.06 -8.27 2.84
N THR A 109 -0.85 -8.06 3.37
CA THR A 109 -0.39 -8.71 4.62
C THR A 109 -1.23 -8.26 5.81
N ALA A 110 -1.52 -6.96 5.91
CA ALA A 110 -2.35 -6.39 6.98
C ALA A 110 -3.77 -6.98 6.98
N GLU A 111 -4.35 -7.17 5.79
CA GLU A 111 -5.62 -7.87 5.58
C GLU A 111 -5.57 -9.31 6.14
N ARG A 112 -4.55 -10.08 5.75
CA ARG A 112 -4.43 -11.50 6.10
C ARG A 112 -4.22 -11.73 7.60
N ILE A 113 -3.45 -10.86 8.28
CA ILE A 113 -2.97 -11.13 9.64
C ILE A 113 -3.96 -10.71 10.72
N GLY A 114 -4.85 -9.75 10.47
CA GLY A 114 -5.71 -9.32 11.57
C GLY A 114 -6.73 -8.25 11.25
N ILE A 115 -6.52 -7.48 10.17
CA ILE A 115 -7.59 -6.66 9.63
C ILE A 115 -8.47 -7.61 8.83
N ARG A 116 -9.40 -8.32 9.49
CA ARG A 116 -10.50 -9.05 8.80
C ARG A 116 -11.43 -8.05 8.10
N ALA A 117 -10.86 -7.24 7.22
CA ALA A 117 -11.55 -6.36 6.32
C ALA A 117 -12.52 -7.20 5.49
N GLY A 118 -13.73 -6.68 5.27
CA GLY A 118 -14.67 -7.29 4.33
C GLY A 118 -14.23 -7.14 2.87
N LEU A 119 -13.14 -6.40 2.63
CA LEU A 119 -12.57 -6.12 1.32
C LEU A 119 -11.29 -6.93 1.15
N LYS A 120 -11.42 -8.08 0.50
CA LYS A 120 -10.29 -8.81 -0.04
C LYS A 120 -9.85 -8.15 -1.32
N ILE A 121 -8.56 -7.86 -1.47
CA ILE A 121 -8.03 -7.39 -2.77
C ILE A 121 -8.06 -8.59 -3.72
N GLU A 122 -9.21 -8.78 -4.35
CA GLU A 122 -9.45 -9.87 -5.28
C GLU A 122 -9.06 -9.46 -6.70
N LYS A 123 -8.90 -10.49 -7.54
CA LYS A 123 -8.65 -10.33 -8.97
C LYS A 123 -9.61 -9.34 -9.63
N GLY A 124 -10.88 -9.36 -9.26
CA GLY A 124 -11.89 -8.44 -9.81
C GLY A 124 -11.57 -6.96 -9.56
N VAL A 125 -11.07 -6.63 -8.37
CA VAL A 125 -10.66 -5.25 -8.03
C VAL A 125 -9.43 -4.83 -8.84
N LEU A 126 -8.45 -5.74 -8.99
CA LEU A 126 -7.28 -5.47 -9.81
C LEU A 126 -7.65 -5.27 -11.28
N SER A 127 -8.53 -6.11 -11.82
CA SER A 127 -9.06 -5.99 -13.18
C SER A 127 -9.76 -4.64 -13.37
N GLU A 128 -10.67 -4.25 -12.46
CA GLU A 128 -11.36 -2.96 -12.53
C GLU A 128 -10.39 -1.77 -12.52
N ILE A 129 -9.32 -1.84 -11.72
CA ILE A 129 -8.28 -0.81 -11.72
C ILE A 129 -7.56 -0.77 -13.08
N LEU A 130 -7.18 -1.93 -13.62
CA LEU A 130 -6.46 -2.03 -14.90
C LEU A 130 -7.30 -1.60 -16.11
N GLU A 131 -8.62 -1.79 -16.07
CA GLU A 131 -9.56 -1.33 -17.11
C GLU A 131 -9.50 0.20 -17.32
N SER A 132 -9.02 0.96 -16.33
CA SER A 132 -8.84 2.41 -16.44
C SER A 132 -7.53 2.85 -17.14
N TYR A 133 -6.65 1.91 -17.51
CA TYR A 133 -5.39 2.16 -18.22
C TYR A 133 -5.47 1.77 -19.70
N SER A 134 -4.38 1.94 -20.46
CA SER A 134 -4.37 1.70 -21.92
C SER A 134 -4.81 0.29 -22.28
N GLU A 135 -5.37 0.13 -23.48
CA GLU A 135 -5.81 -1.17 -24.01
C GLU A 135 -4.69 -2.22 -23.99
N ASP A 136 -3.45 -1.80 -24.23
CA ASP A 136 -2.27 -2.68 -24.19
C ASP A 136 -1.98 -3.22 -22.79
N VAL A 137 -2.11 -2.37 -21.75
CA VAL A 137 -1.94 -2.78 -20.35
C VAL A 137 -3.11 -3.67 -19.90
N ASN A 138 -4.32 -3.31 -20.32
CA ASN A 138 -5.54 -4.05 -19.99
C ASN A 138 -5.56 -5.46 -20.63
N ALA A 139 -5.05 -5.59 -21.85
CA ALA A 139 -4.97 -6.87 -22.55
C ALA A 139 -3.84 -7.78 -22.05
N ASP A 140 -2.82 -7.23 -21.36
CA ASP A 140 -1.68 -8.02 -20.88
C ASP A 140 -2.02 -8.79 -19.58
N ILE A 141 -2.49 -10.02 -19.76
CA ILE A 141 -2.74 -11.00 -18.70
C ILE A 141 -1.51 -11.18 -17.77
N SER A 142 -0.29 -10.96 -18.28
CA SER A 142 0.94 -11.08 -17.50
C SER A 142 1.10 -9.95 -16.48
N VAL A 143 0.58 -8.74 -16.74
CA VAL A 143 0.55 -7.64 -15.77
C VAL A 143 -0.34 -8.01 -14.59
N LEU A 144 -1.59 -8.42 -14.85
CA LEU A 144 -2.52 -8.84 -13.81
C LEU A 144 -1.96 -10.01 -12.97
N THR A 145 -1.39 -11.02 -13.64
CA THR A 145 -0.76 -12.17 -12.96
C THR A 145 0.40 -11.75 -12.06
N ASN A 146 1.23 -10.80 -12.51
CA ASN A 146 2.34 -10.31 -11.70
C ASN A 146 1.87 -9.42 -10.54
N LEU A 147 0.79 -8.63 -10.71
CA LEU A 147 0.15 -7.89 -9.61
C LEU A 147 -0.40 -8.84 -8.54
N GLU A 148 -1.08 -9.92 -8.94
CA GLU A 148 -1.56 -10.96 -8.01
C GLU A 148 -0.39 -11.61 -7.25
N ARG A 149 0.70 -11.96 -7.96
CA ARG A 149 1.91 -12.50 -7.32
C ARG A 149 2.54 -11.53 -6.33
N MET A 150 2.56 -10.25 -6.67
CA MET A 150 3.15 -9.20 -5.83
C MET A 150 2.37 -8.97 -4.54
N LEU A 151 1.03 -8.94 -4.59
CA LEU A 151 0.20 -8.90 -3.38
C LEU A 151 0.50 -10.08 -2.45
N ASN A 152 0.69 -11.26 -3.03
CA ASN A 152 0.96 -12.50 -2.31
C ASN A 152 2.44 -12.77 -2.05
N ALA A 153 3.32 -11.82 -2.36
CA ALA A 153 4.76 -11.98 -2.21
C ALA A 153 5.13 -12.26 -0.75
N SER A 154 6.06 -13.19 -0.57
CA SER A 154 6.53 -13.64 0.73
C SER A 154 7.52 -12.67 1.37
N SER A 155 8.21 -11.87 0.55
CA SER A 155 9.20 -10.89 1.00
C SER A 155 9.05 -9.54 0.28
N LYS A 156 9.68 -8.53 0.87
CA LYS A 156 9.79 -7.19 0.29
C LYS A 156 10.51 -7.23 -1.06
N GLU A 157 11.63 -7.95 -1.12
CA GLU A 157 12.49 -8.04 -2.30
C GLU A 157 11.75 -8.70 -3.47
N GLU A 158 10.94 -9.72 -3.19
CA GLU A 158 10.09 -10.37 -4.19
C GLU A 158 9.05 -9.38 -4.75
N ALA A 159 8.34 -8.66 -3.87
CA ALA A 159 7.35 -7.66 -4.27
C ALA A 159 7.97 -6.52 -5.10
N GLU A 160 9.12 -5.99 -4.66
CA GLU A 160 9.88 -4.97 -5.38
C GLU A 160 10.34 -5.45 -6.76
N GLY A 161 10.82 -6.69 -6.86
CA GLY A 161 11.27 -7.30 -8.11
C GLY A 161 10.13 -7.44 -9.12
N LEU A 162 8.95 -7.88 -8.66
CA LEU A 162 7.76 -8.00 -9.50
C LEU A 162 7.26 -6.63 -9.98
N ALA A 163 7.29 -5.60 -9.13
CA ALA A 163 6.92 -4.24 -9.52
C ALA A 163 7.82 -3.70 -10.64
N VAL A 164 9.15 -3.88 -10.51
CA VAL A 164 10.10 -3.47 -11.56
C VAL A 164 9.90 -4.27 -12.84
N LEU A 165 9.63 -5.58 -12.73
CA LEU A 165 9.36 -6.44 -13.89
C LEU A 165 8.11 -6.00 -14.68
N ILE A 166 7.04 -5.61 -13.98
CA ILE A 166 5.84 -5.08 -14.64
C ILE A 166 6.20 -3.79 -15.39
N ASN A 167 6.86 -2.86 -14.71
CA ASN A 167 7.20 -1.57 -15.30
C ASN A 167 8.15 -1.72 -16.51
N SER A 168 9.15 -2.60 -16.44
CA SER A 168 10.12 -2.76 -17.53
C SER A 168 9.46 -3.27 -18.81
N LYS A 169 8.54 -4.23 -18.70
CA LYS A 169 7.80 -4.77 -19.84
C LYS A 169 7.01 -3.72 -20.62
N LEU A 170 6.50 -2.69 -19.93
CA LEU A 170 5.73 -1.61 -20.56
C LEU A 170 6.60 -0.64 -21.36
N TYR A 171 7.92 -0.68 -21.15
CA TYR A 171 8.87 0.26 -21.73
C TYR A 171 9.98 -0.40 -22.55
N GLU A 172 9.95 -1.72 -22.64
CA GLU A 172 10.76 -2.53 -23.58
C GLU A 172 10.07 -2.70 -24.95
N ALA A 173 8.83 -2.23 -25.11
CA ALA A 173 8.09 -2.16 -26.38
C ALA A 173 8.27 -0.79 -27.07
#